data_AF-K2CIY5-F1
#
_entry.id   AF-K2CIY5-F1
#
_cell.length_a   1.000
_cell.length_b   1.000
_cell.length_c   1.000
_cell.angle_alpha   90.00
_cell.angle_beta   90.00
_cell.angle_gamma   90.00
#
_symmetry.space_group_name_H-M   'P 1'
#
loop_
_entity.id
_entity.type
_entity.pdbx_description
1 polymer ?
#
loop_
_entity_poly.entity_id
_entity_poly.type
_entity_poly.pdbx_seq_one_letter_code
_entity_poly.pdbx_strand_id
1 'polypeptide(L)'
;MSLIDSLRLVSPVLLGHSMGGMTAAVVASLQSQRLRGLILADPTFLTPQRQQEVHETDVADQHRRILKRSKEDYLAEVRARHSRRSPEVIELFAQARF
;
A
#
# COMPACT_ATOMS: atom_id res chain seq x y z
N MET A 1 -9.36 21.27 1.07
CA MET A 1 -10.53 20.51 0.55
C MET A 1 -10.13 19.04 0.51
N SER A 2 -10.92 18.13 1.10
CA SER A 2 -10.54 16.70 1.16
C SER A 2 -10.91 15.96 -0.12
N LEU A 3 -10.31 14.78 -0.34
CA LEU A 3 -10.66 13.92 -1.48
C LEU A 3 -12.12 13.47 -1.43
N ILE A 4 -12.65 13.18 -0.24
CA ILE A 4 -14.06 12.79 -0.02
C ILE A 4 -15.00 13.91 -0.48
N ASP A 5 -14.66 15.18 -0.19
CA ASP A 5 -15.44 16.34 -0.65
C ASP A 5 -15.39 16.49 -2.17
N SER A 6 -14.19 16.35 -2.73
CA SER A 6 -13.94 16.57 -4.16
C SER A 6 -14.68 15.55 -5.02
N LEU A 7 -14.77 14.30 -4.53
CA LEU A 7 -15.52 13.22 -5.16
C LEU A 7 -17.02 13.24 -4.80
N ARG A 8 -17.47 14.18 -3.96
CA ARG A 8 -18.87 14.32 -3.49
C ARG A 8 -19.43 13.03 -2.90
N LEU A 9 -18.60 12.27 -2.18
CA LEU A 9 -19.00 11.00 -1.59
C LEU A 9 -19.84 11.24 -0.34
N VAL A 10 -21.03 10.63 -0.30
CA VAL A 10 -21.95 10.72 0.83
C VAL A 10 -21.80 9.47 1.69
N SER A 11 -21.30 9.62 2.92
CA SER A 11 -21.15 8.55 3.91
C SER A 11 -20.48 7.27 3.33
N PRO A 12 -19.24 7.36 2.82
CA PRO A 12 -18.55 6.21 2.25
C PRO A 12 -18.12 5.21 3.33
N VAL A 13 -17.91 3.96 2.92
CA VAL A 13 -17.12 2.99 3.68
C VAL A 13 -15.65 3.19 3.31
N LEU A 14 -14.80 3.37 4.32
CA LEU A 14 -13.37 3.54 4.12
C LEU A 14 -12.65 2.22 4.36
N LEU A 15 -11.96 1.70 3.36
CA LEU A 15 -11.10 0.52 3.49
C LEU A 15 -9.63 0.93 3.47
N GLY A 16 -8.86 0.42 4.41
CA GLY A 16 -7.41 0.58 4.45
C GLY A 16 -6.71 -0.76 4.60
N HIS A 17 -5.73 -1.03 3.75
CA HIS A 17 -4.86 -2.21 3.83
C HIS A 17 -3.42 -1.84 4.17
N SER A 18 -2.75 -2.62 5.02
CA SER A 18 -1.36 -2.37 5.41
C SER A 18 -1.17 -0.95 5.97
N MET A 19 -0.29 -0.12 5.41
CA MET A 19 -0.14 1.29 5.78
C MET A 19 -1.41 2.12 5.51
N GLY A 20 -2.18 1.77 4.47
CA GLY A 20 -3.49 2.38 4.22
C GLY A 20 -4.49 2.11 5.35
N GLY A 21 -4.32 1.02 6.11
CA GLY A 21 -5.11 0.74 7.32
C GLY A 21 -4.87 1.78 8.42
N MET A 22 -3.61 2.18 8.62
CA MET A 22 -3.25 3.28 9.53
C MET A 22 -3.89 4.59 9.09
N THR A 23 -3.78 4.92 7.79
CA THR A 23 -4.41 6.12 7.22
C THR A 23 -5.92 6.12 7.44
N ALA A 24 -6.58 4.99 7.16
CA ALA A 24 -8.02 4.85 7.32
C ALA A 24 -8.45 5.01 8.79
N ALA A 25 -7.67 4.46 9.73
CA ALA A 25 -7.92 4.62 11.16
C ALA A 25 -7.80 6.09 11.62
N VAL A 26 -6.79 6.83 11.13
CA VAL A 26 -6.62 8.27 11.44
C VAL A 26 -7.75 9.10 10.84
N VAL A 27 -8.14 8.84 9.59
CA VAL A 27 -9.27 9.55 8.97
C VAL A 27 -10.57 9.27 9.75
N ALA A 28 -10.81 8.03 10.14
CA ALA A 28 -11.98 7.66 10.93
C ALA A 28 -11.98 8.28 12.33
N SER A 29 -10.83 8.44 12.99
CA SER A 29 -10.76 9.08 14.31
C SER A 29 -11.04 10.57 14.26
N LEU A 30 -10.64 11.24 13.17
CA LEU A 30 -10.84 12.68 12.98
C LEU A 30 -12.21 13.03 12.38
N GLN A 31 -12.80 12.13 11.59
CA GLN A 31 -13.99 12.42 10.78
C GLN A 31 -15.04 11.29 10.82
N SER A 32 -15.20 10.63 11.96
CA SER A 32 -16.10 9.47 12.13
C SER A 32 -17.52 9.71 11.61
N GLN A 33 -18.10 10.88 11.85
CA GLN A 33 -19.45 11.27 11.41
C GLN A 33 -19.62 11.31 9.88
N ARG A 34 -18.51 11.39 9.14
CA ARG A 34 -18.52 11.45 7.68
C ARG A 34 -18.49 10.09 7.02
N LEU A 35 -18.18 9.03 7.76
CA LEU A 35 -18.02 7.67 7.24
C LEU A 35 -19.21 6.81 7.65
N ARG A 36 -19.61 5.89 6.77
CA ARG A 36 -20.58 4.84 7.11
C ARG A 36 -19.93 3.70 7.89
N GLY A 37 -18.66 3.45 7.61
CA GLY A 37 -17.92 2.34 8.21
C GLY A 37 -16.45 2.36 7.86
N LEU A 38 -15.69 1.56 8.58
CA LEU A 38 -14.25 1.38 8.43
C LEU A 38 -13.93 -0.11 8.29
N ILE A 39 -13.13 -0.46 7.28
CA ILE A 39 -12.58 -1.80 7.09
C ILE A 39 -11.06 -1.72 7.19
N LEU A 40 -10.49 -2.47 8.14
CA LEU A 40 -9.05 -2.58 8.33
C LEU A 40 -8.59 -3.96 7.87
N ALA A 41 -7.89 -4.02 6.75
CA ALA A 41 -7.32 -5.23 6.20
C ALA A 41 -5.83 -5.30 6.55
N ASP A 42 -5.46 -6.13 7.52
CA ASP A 42 -4.07 -6.32 7.96
C ASP A 42 -3.32 -4.98 8.18
N PRO A 43 -3.83 -4.08 9.04
CA PRO A 43 -3.20 -2.79 9.30
C PRO A 43 -1.87 -2.98 10.01
N THR A 44 -0.86 -2.17 9.67
CA THR A 44 0.49 -2.37 10.20
C THR A 44 0.66 -2.03 11.68
N PHE A 45 -0.25 -1.25 12.29
CA PHE A 45 -0.25 -0.80 13.71
C PHE A 45 1.13 -0.82 14.39
N LEU A 46 2.07 -0.08 13.81
CA LEU A 46 3.45 -0.03 14.29
C LEU A 46 3.58 0.96 15.45
N THR A 47 4.41 0.63 16.44
CA THR A 47 4.82 1.60 17.46
C THR A 47 5.60 2.75 16.81
N PRO A 48 5.62 3.95 17.41
CA PRO A 48 6.41 5.08 16.88
C PRO A 48 7.87 4.71 16.61
N GLN A 49 8.49 3.91 17.49
CA GLN A 49 9.85 3.42 17.32
C GLN A 49 9.99 2.57 16.06
N ARG A 50 9.08 1.60 15.84
CA ARG A 50 9.08 0.78 14.63
C ARG A 50 8.81 1.59 13.36
N GLN A 51 7.98 2.63 13.44
CA GLN A 51 7.75 3.53 12.29
C GLN A 51 9.04 4.28 11.94
N GLN A 52 9.79 4.72 12.94
CA GLN A 52 11.06 5.41 12.74
C GLN A 52 12.13 4.47 12.18
N GLU A 53 12.25 3.24 12.69
CA GLU A 53 13.13 2.21 12.12
C GLU A 53 12.81 1.95 10.64
N VAL A 54 11.52 1.82 10.28
CA VAL A 54 11.09 1.65 8.89
C VAL A 54 11.41 2.88 8.05
N HIS A 55 11.24 4.09 8.60
CA HIS A 55 11.60 5.32 7.90
C HIS A 55 13.11 5.45 7.66
N GLU A 56 13.92 5.05 8.63
CA GLU A 56 15.39 5.04 8.56
C GLU A 56 15.92 3.97 7.59
N THR A 57 15.08 2.99 7.21
CA THR A 57 15.43 2.07 6.14
C THR A 57 15.27 2.70 4.75
N ASP A 58 16.02 2.19 3.77
CA ASP A 58 15.97 2.64 2.38
C ASP A 58 14.68 2.26 1.63
N VAL A 59 13.54 2.01 2.31
CA VAL A 59 12.29 1.53 1.67
C VAL A 59 11.81 2.49 0.58
N ALA A 60 11.90 3.81 0.80
CA ALA A 60 11.52 4.80 -0.20
C ALA A 60 12.44 4.76 -1.43
N ASP A 61 13.74 4.64 -1.22
CA ASP A 61 14.72 4.59 -2.32
C ASP A 61 14.70 3.24 -3.04
N GLN A 62 14.45 2.15 -2.32
CA GLN A 62 14.17 0.84 -2.91
C GLN A 62 12.94 0.91 -3.81
N HIS A 63 11.85 1.55 -3.36
CA HIS A 63 10.64 1.72 -4.17
C HIS A 63 10.92 2.55 -5.43
N ARG A 64 11.69 3.64 -5.31
CA ARG A 64 12.13 4.45 -6.46
C ARG A 64 12.99 3.66 -7.45
N ARG A 65 13.93 2.84 -6.96
CA ARG A 65 14.76 1.97 -7.81
C ARG A 65 13.90 0.97 -8.55
N ILE A 66 12.93 0.35 -7.86
CA ILE A 66 11.97 -0.56 -8.47
C ILE A 66 11.20 0.13 -9.60
N LEU A 67 10.72 1.37 -9.40
CA LEU A 67 10.01 2.18 -10.43
C LEU A 67 10.86 2.53 -11.66
N LYS A 68 12.19 2.50 -11.56
CA LYS A 68 13.10 2.82 -12.67
C LYS A 68 13.63 1.59 -13.43
N ARG A 69 13.30 0.38 -12.98
CA ARG A 69 13.82 -0.86 -13.59
C ARG A 69 13.11 -1.22 -14.89
N SER A 70 13.82 -1.95 -15.75
CA SER A 70 13.23 -2.62 -16.90
C SER A 70 12.29 -3.75 -16.45
N LYS A 71 11.40 -4.16 -17.34
CA LYS A 71 10.50 -5.30 -17.11
C LYS A 71 11.29 -6.59 -16.95
N GLU A 72 12.36 -6.75 -17.72
CA GLU A 72 13.26 -7.90 -17.72
C GLU A 72 13.99 -8.04 -16.37
N ASP A 73 14.57 -6.95 -15.88
CA ASP A 73 15.27 -6.94 -14.58
C ASP A 73 14.31 -7.24 -13.42
N TYR A 74 13.08 -6.68 -13.49
CA TYR A 74 12.05 -6.96 -12.51
C TYR A 74 11.64 -8.44 -12.51
N LEU A 75 11.41 -9.03 -13.68
CA LEU A 75 11.04 -10.45 -13.81
C LEU A 75 12.14 -11.38 -13.29
N ALA A 76 13.40 -11.11 -13.62
CA ALA A 76 14.53 -11.90 -13.15
C ALA A 76 14.63 -11.91 -11.62
N GLU A 77 14.51 -10.74 -10.98
CA GLU A 77 14.55 -10.64 -9.52
C GLU A 77 13.35 -11.33 -8.85
N VAL A 78 12.13 -11.10 -9.34
CA VAL A 78 10.92 -11.66 -8.73
C VAL A 78 10.92 -13.19 -8.83
N ARG A 79 11.39 -13.76 -9.94
CA ARG A 79 11.58 -15.22 -10.10
C ARG A 79 12.58 -15.77 -9.09
N ALA A 80 13.69 -15.09 -8.87
CA ALA A 80 14.68 -15.50 -7.87
C ALA A 80 14.14 -15.38 -6.43
N ARG A 81 13.48 -14.27 -6.11
CA ARG A 81 12.97 -13.97 -4.76
C ARG A 81 11.75 -14.81 -4.37
N HIS A 82 10.89 -15.13 -5.33
CA HIS A 82 9.66 -15.87 -5.12
C HIS A 82 9.64 -17.18 -5.91
N SER A 83 10.68 -18.00 -5.73
CA SER A 83 10.88 -19.28 -6.44
C SER A 83 9.73 -20.29 -6.31
N ARG A 84 8.85 -20.13 -5.32
CA ARG A 84 7.66 -20.98 -5.10
C ARG A 84 6.40 -20.49 -5.82
N ARG A 85 6.39 -19.30 -6.40
CA ARG A 85 5.23 -18.79 -7.16
C ARG A 85 5.27 -19.37 -8.59
N SER A 86 4.10 -19.59 -9.17
CA SER A 86 4.05 -20.00 -10.58
C SER A 86 4.61 -18.88 -11.47
N PRO A 87 5.30 -19.23 -12.57
CA PRO A 87 5.78 -18.25 -13.54
C PRO A 87 4.66 -17.34 -14.08
N GLU A 88 3.47 -17.90 -14.28
CA GLU A 88 2.26 -17.19 -14.73
C GLU A 88 1.85 -16.07 -13.77
N VAL A 89 1.80 -16.33 -12.46
CA VAL A 89 1.47 -15.30 -11.45
C VAL A 89 2.52 -14.19 -11.44
N ILE A 90 3.79 -14.54 -11.62
CA ILE A 90 4.89 -13.56 -11.70
C ILE A 90 4.74 -12.68 -12.94
N GLU A 91 4.38 -13.26 -14.09
CA GLU A 91 4.13 -12.50 -15.33
C GLU A 91 2.93 -11.58 -15.21
N LEU A 92 1.82 -12.03 -14.60
CA LEU A 92 0.67 -11.19 -14.33
C LEU A 92 1.01 -9.99 -13.45
N PHE A 93 1.84 -10.18 -12.41
CA PHE A 93 2.32 -9.05 -11.59
C PHE A 93 3.21 -8.09 -12.35
N ALA A 94 4.07 -8.58 -13.24
CA ALA A 94 4.89 -7.72 -14.09
C ALA A 94 4.01 -6.93 -15.10
N GLN A 95 3.01 -7.56 -15.70
CA GLN A 95 2.06 -6.90 -16.61
C GLN A 95 1.20 -5.84 -15.91
N ALA A 96 0.74 -6.09 -14.68
CA ALA A 96 -0.05 -5.10 -13.94
C ALA A 96 0.76 -3.84 -13.56
N ARG A 97 2.09 -3.92 -13.63
CA ARG A 97 3.01 -2.87 -13.20
C ARG A 97 3.50 -1.99 -14.35
N PHE A 98 3.78 -2.58 -15.52
CA PHE A 98 4.39 -1.94 -16.69
C PHE A 98 3.37 -1.80 -17.81
#